data_AF-A0AA39VH67-F1
#
_entry.id   AF-A0AA39VH67-F1
#
_cell.length_a   1.000
_cell.length_b   1.000
_cell.length_c   1.000
_cell.angle_alpha   90.00
_cell.angle_beta   90.00
_cell.angle_gamma   90.00
#
_symmetry.space_group_name_H-M   'P 1'
#
loop_
_entity.id
_entity.type
_entity.pdbx_description
1 polymer ?
#
loop_
_entity_poly.entity_id
_entity_poly.type
_entity_poly.pdbx_seq_one_letter_code
_entity_poly.pdbx_strand_id
1 'polypeptide(L)'
;MRSQYGVYGRMLALASHALAEGQNKREPKYLWKGAKNPASVWRRCADQCNWKPSGRNNGYIMVTANGGMNQQRVAICNAIVLLNASLVVPKFMYSSVRRDVSQFSDIYQEEHFIDHLNPDIWIVKELPNELQSLDLEAIGSVVSSLFKLILYNP
;
A
#
# COMPACT_ATOMS: atom_id res chain seq x y z
N MET A 1 8.63 45.04 -12.58
CA MET A 1 7.57 44.06 -12.20
C MET A 1 7.42 43.04 -13.33
N ARG A 2 7.79 41.77 -13.11
CA ARG A 2 7.60 40.70 -14.10
C ARG A 2 6.13 40.28 -14.08
N SER A 3 5.42 40.59 -15.16
CA SER A 3 4.04 40.18 -15.41
C SER A 3 3.94 38.65 -15.40
N GLN A 4 3.28 38.07 -14.40
CA GLN A 4 3.02 36.63 -14.28
C GLN A 4 2.00 36.10 -15.32
N TYR A 5 1.57 36.93 -16.27
CA TYR A 5 0.60 36.56 -17.32
C TYR A 5 1.17 35.69 -18.45
N GLY A 6 2.40 35.18 -18.33
CA GLY A 6 3.15 34.65 -19.47
C GLY A 6 3.31 33.14 -19.58
N VAL A 7 3.02 32.34 -18.53
CA VAL A 7 3.42 30.92 -18.54
C VAL A 7 2.24 29.96 -18.69
N TYR A 8 1.12 30.26 -18.04
CA TYR A 8 -0.04 29.36 -18.02
C TYR A 8 -1.25 29.88 -18.81
N GLY A 9 -1.17 31.07 -19.41
CA GLY A 9 -2.31 31.69 -20.10
C GLY A 9 -2.91 30.82 -21.21
N ARG A 10 -2.06 30.19 -22.03
CA ARG A 10 -2.50 29.22 -23.05
C ARG A 10 -3.12 27.97 -22.44
N MET A 11 -2.55 27.44 -21.36
CA MET A 11 -3.05 26.24 -20.69
C MET A 11 -4.41 26.50 -20.02
N LEU A 12 -4.57 27.65 -19.36
CA LEU A 12 -5.82 28.13 -18.77
C LEU A 12 -6.90 28.34 -19.83
N ALA A 13 -6.56 28.93 -20.98
CA ALA A 13 -7.51 29.10 -22.08
C ALA A 13 -7.99 27.74 -22.63
N LEU A 14 -7.07 26.79 -22.81
CA LEU A 14 -7.41 25.44 -23.27
C LEU A 14 -8.26 24.67 -22.25
N ALA A 15 -7.93 24.74 -20.97
CA ALA A 15 -8.70 24.12 -19.90
C ALA A 15 -10.11 24.72 -19.80
N SER A 16 -10.23 26.05 -19.90
CA SER A 16 -11.52 26.76 -19.87
C SER A 16 -12.38 26.39 -21.08
N HIS A 17 -11.77 26.28 -22.26
CA HIS A 17 -12.45 25.85 -23.48
C HIS A 17 -12.94 24.40 -23.38
N ALA A 18 -12.08 23.47 -22.95
CA ALA A 18 -12.44 22.07 -22.75
C ALA A 18 -13.55 21.89 -21.70
N LEU A 19 -13.53 22.70 -20.63
CA LEU A 19 -14.57 22.68 -19.59
C LEU A 19 -15.90 23.22 -20.12
N ALA A 20 -15.89 24.31 -20.87
CA ALA A 20 -17.09 24.86 -21.51
C ALA A 20 -17.69 23.88 -22.55
N GLU A 21 -16.85 23.17 -23.31
CA GLU A 21 -17.28 22.13 -24.24
C GLU A 21 -17.85 20.88 -23.54
N GLY A 22 -17.43 20.62 -22.29
CA GLY A 22 -17.82 19.46 -21.49
C GLY A 22 -19.00 19.69 -20.54
N GLN A 23 -19.31 20.94 -20.16
CA GLN A 23 -20.31 21.30 -19.14
C GLN A 23 -21.72 20.73 -19.39
N ASN A 24 -22.09 20.45 -20.65
CA ASN A 24 -23.38 19.87 -21.02
C ASN A 24 -23.29 18.47 -21.66
N LYS A 25 -22.09 17.88 -21.71
CA LYS A 25 -21.88 16.54 -22.30
C LYS A 25 -21.69 15.54 -21.18
N ARG A 26 -22.48 14.46 -21.20
CA ARG A 26 -22.23 13.32 -20.30
C ARG A 26 -20.85 12.78 -20.59
N GLU A 27 -20.07 12.53 -19.55
CA GLU A 27 -18.74 11.95 -19.69
C GLU A 27 -18.83 10.67 -20.54
N PRO A 28 -18.07 10.57 -21.64
CA PRO A 28 -18.19 9.42 -22.50
C PRO A 28 -17.80 8.14 -21.74
N LYS A 29 -18.75 7.20 -21.65
CA LYS A 29 -18.56 5.92 -20.95
C LYS A 29 -17.36 5.11 -21.44
N TYR A 30 -16.81 5.42 -22.61
CA TYR A 30 -15.62 4.75 -23.16
C TYR A 30 -14.30 5.23 -22.55
N LEU A 31 -14.26 6.40 -21.88
CA LEU A 31 -13.05 6.88 -21.20
C LEU A 31 -12.62 5.92 -20.08
N TRP A 32 -13.59 5.32 -19.41
CA TRP A 32 -13.40 4.33 -18.34
C TRP A 32 -13.45 2.89 -18.84
N LYS A 33 -13.63 2.65 -20.15
CA LYS A 33 -13.54 1.30 -20.71
C LYS A 33 -12.07 0.98 -20.95
N GLY A 34 -11.64 -0.18 -20.45
CA GLY A 34 -10.32 -0.73 -20.79
C GLY A 34 -10.11 -0.76 -22.31
N ALA A 35 -8.85 -0.63 -22.74
CA ALA A 35 -8.50 -0.57 -24.15
C ALA A 35 -9.12 -1.75 -24.93
N LYS A 36 -9.78 -1.44 -26.06
CA LYS A 36 -10.49 -2.42 -26.89
C LYS A 36 -9.57 -3.48 -27.50
N ASN A 37 -8.31 -3.12 -27.73
CA ASN A 37 -7.26 -4.06 -28.03
C ASN A 37 -6.51 -4.29 -26.72
N PRO A 38 -6.63 -5.47 -26.10
CA PRO A 38 -5.82 -5.78 -24.95
C PRO A 38 -4.38 -5.77 -25.44
N ALA A 39 -3.63 -4.72 -25.12
CA ALA A 39 -2.19 -4.76 -25.19
C ALA A 39 -1.80 -6.03 -24.41
N SER A 40 -1.44 -7.08 -25.15
CA SER A 40 -1.05 -8.40 -24.64
C SER A 40 -1.69 -8.76 -23.31
N VAL A 41 -2.95 -9.24 -23.30
CA VAL A 41 -3.71 -9.78 -22.14
C VAL A 41 -2.95 -9.61 -20.81
N TRP A 42 -2.96 -8.38 -20.29
CA TRP A 42 -2.24 -8.11 -19.04
C TRP A 42 -2.99 -8.86 -17.94
N ARG A 43 -2.37 -9.94 -17.45
CA ARG A 43 -2.87 -10.72 -16.33
C ARG A 43 -2.16 -10.23 -15.10
N ARG A 44 -2.90 -9.86 -14.04
CA ARG A 44 -2.26 -9.46 -12.77
C ARG A 44 -1.43 -10.62 -12.27
N CYS A 45 -0.27 -10.34 -11.68
CA CYS A 45 0.51 -11.39 -11.02
C CYS A 45 -0.34 -12.14 -9.97
N ALA A 46 -1.22 -11.41 -9.27
CA ALA A 46 -2.19 -11.97 -8.33
C ALA A 46 -3.16 -13.00 -8.96
N ASP A 47 -3.53 -12.84 -10.23
CA ASP A 47 -4.40 -13.80 -10.93
C ASP A 47 -3.64 -15.10 -11.34
N GLN A 48 -2.31 -15.15 -11.14
CA GLN A 48 -1.44 -16.30 -11.40
C GLN A 48 -0.78 -16.86 -10.13
N CYS A 49 -1.07 -16.28 -8.96
CA CYS A 49 -0.46 -16.73 -7.71
C CYS A 49 -1.16 -18.01 -7.22
N ASN A 50 -0.48 -19.15 -7.36
CA ASN A 50 -0.90 -20.43 -6.78
C ASN A 50 -0.42 -20.54 -5.31
N TRP A 51 -0.34 -19.42 -4.59
CA TRP A 51 0.27 -19.41 -3.27
C TRP A 51 -0.54 -20.28 -2.32
N LYS A 52 0.17 -21.17 -1.63
CA LYS A 52 -0.36 -21.85 -0.47
C LYS A 52 0.22 -21.14 0.74
N PRO A 53 -0.60 -20.76 1.72
CA PRO A 53 -0.09 -20.12 2.91
C PRO A 53 0.96 -21.04 3.54
N SER A 54 2.13 -20.48 3.81
CA SER A 54 3.21 -21.17 4.52
C SER A 54 2.72 -21.66 5.87
N GLY A 55 3.34 -22.73 6.40
CA GLY A 55 3.04 -23.22 7.74
C GLY A 55 3.14 -22.09 8.78
N ARG A 56 2.26 -22.10 9.79
CA ARG A 56 2.20 -21.11 10.88
C ARG A 56 3.48 -21.01 11.72
N ASN A 57 4.43 -21.89 11.46
CA ASN A 57 5.65 -22.14 12.23
C ASN A 57 6.83 -21.27 11.78
N ASN A 58 6.70 -20.59 10.64
CA ASN A 58 7.86 -20.01 9.97
C ASN A 58 8.09 -18.54 10.34
N GLY A 59 7.56 -18.15 11.51
CA GLY A 59 7.75 -16.85 12.14
C GLY A 59 6.72 -15.79 11.82
N TYR A 60 7.05 -14.56 12.23
CA TYR A 60 6.22 -13.37 12.08
C TYR A 60 6.95 -12.32 11.26
N ILE A 61 6.21 -11.49 10.54
CA ILE A 61 6.74 -10.30 9.88
C ILE A 61 5.95 -9.12 10.37
N MET A 62 6.66 -8.17 10.98
CA MET A 62 6.09 -6.89 11.36
C MET A 62 6.42 -5.87 10.27
N VAL A 63 5.47 -4.99 9.96
CA VAL A 63 5.70 -3.92 9.00
C VAL A 63 5.48 -2.60 9.71
N THR A 64 6.58 -1.92 9.99
CA THR A 64 6.59 -0.56 10.51
C THR A 64 6.94 0.37 9.36
N ALA A 65 5.92 1.02 8.80
CA ALA A 65 6.11 1.85 7.61
C ALA A 65 6.25 3.33 7.96
N ASN A 66 7.37 3.92 7.53
CA ASN A 66 7.67 5.35 7.63
C ASN A 66 7.43 6.04 6.27
N GLY A 67 7.09 7.33 6.29
CA GLY A 67 7.01 8.14 5.07
C GLY A 67 5.59 8.32 4.52
N GLY A 68 5.45 8.57 3.21
CA GLY A 68 4.17 8.86 2.52
C GLY A 68 3.26 7.66 2.34
N MET A 69 1.98 7.92 2.11
CA MET A 69 0.97 6.86 1.87
C MET A 69 1.39 5.90 0.75
N ASN A 70 2.05 6.41 -0.30
CA ASN A 70 2.59 5.57 -1.37
C ASN A 70 3.78 4.71 -0.91
N GLN A 71 4.66 5.24 -0.05
CA GLN A 71 5.77 4.46 0.52
C GLN A 71 5.24 3.38 1.47
N GLN A 72 4.24 3.70 2.29
CA GLN A 72 3.57 2.74 3.17
C GLN A 72 2.89 1.63 2.37
N ARG A 73 2.24 1.96 1.24
CA ARG A 73 1.63 0.95 0.34
C ARG A 73 2.65 0.02 -0.26
N VAL A 74 3.72 0.56 -0.83
CA VAL A 74 4.84 -0.26 -1.35
C VAL A 74 5.39 -1.13 -0.24
N ALA A 75 5.42 -0.62 1.01
CA ALA A 75 5.91 -1.39 2.11
C ALA A 75 5.05 -2.60 2.47
N ILE A 76 3.75 -2.39 2.59
CA ILE A 76 2.83 -3.49 2.85
C ILE A 76 2.86 -4.51 1.71
N CYS A 77 2.89 -4.06 0.46
CA CYS A 77 2.95 -4.95 -0.71
C CYS A 77 4.24 -5.80 -0.73
N ASN A 78 5.41 -5.20 -0.49
CA ASN A 78 6.66 -5.94 -0.47
C ASN A 78 6.69 -6.99 0.64
N ALA A 79 6.13 -6.69 1.81
CA ALA A 79 6.01 -7.66 2.88
C ALA A 79 5.13 -8.85 2.45
N ILE A 80 3.95 -8.60 1.88
CA ILE A 80 3.03 -9.64 1.40
C ILE A 80 3.70 -10.56 0.38
N VAL A 81 4.46 -10.01 -0.56
CA VAL A 81 5.10 -10.77 -1.65
C VAL A 81 6.30 -11.60 -1.17
N LEU A 82 6.93 -11.23 -0.05
CA LEU A 82 8.14 -11.88 0.47
C LEU A 82 7.85 -13.03 1.45
N LEU A 83 6.60 -13.43 1.63
CA LEU A 83 6.20 -14.19 2.81
C LEU A 83 6.11 -15.70 2.61
N ASN A 84 6.97 -16.39 3.36
CA ASN A 84 6.74 -17.75 3.84
C ASN A 84 6.45 -17.72 5.36
N ALA A 85 5.88 -16.64 5.93
CA ALA A 85 5.65 -16.47 7.37
C ALA A 85 4.28 -15.82 7.67
N SER A 86 3.95 -15.55 8.94
CA SER A 86 2.72 -14.85 9.32
C SER A 86 2.93 -13.33 9.33
N LEU A 87 2.05 -12.55 8.71
CA LEU A 87 2.09 -11.09 8.76
C LEU A 87 1.39 -10.58 10.02
N VAL A 88 2.03 -9.71 10.78
CA VAL A 88 1.35 -8.91 11.82
C VAL A 88 0.74 -7.69 11.15
N VAL A 89 -0.49 -7.32 11.53
CA VAL A 89 -1.17 -6.13 11.00
C VAL A 89 -0.20 -4.93 11.01
N PRO A 90 0.00 -4.26 9.86
CA PRO A 90 0.98 -3.18 9.75
C PRO A 90 0.72 -2.06 10.75
N LYS A 91 1.79 -1.43 11.24
CA LYS A 91 1.72 -0.25 12.11
C LYS A 91 2.33 0.95 11.39
N PHE A 92 1.67 2.10 11.51
CA PHE A 92 2.16 3.34 10.93
C PHE A 92 2.81 4.19 12.01
N MET A 93 4.06 4.58 11.74
CA MET A 93 4.75 5.48 12.65
C MET A 93 4.22 6.89 12.49
N TYR A 94 4.17 7.60 13.61
CA TYR A 94 3.92 9.03 13.64
C TYR A 94 4.90 9.76 12.72
N SER A 95 4.37 10.55 11.79
CA SER A 95 5.18 11.43 10.95
C SER A 95 5.14 12.84 11.52
N SER A 96 6.24 13.30 12.11
CA SER A 96 6.38 14.70 12.58
C SER A 96 6.20 15.73 11.46
N VAL A 97 6.55 15.36 10.22
CA VAL A 97 6.43 16.22 9.03
C VAL A 97 4.98 16.40 8.60
N ARG A 98 4.17 15.34 8.61
CA ARG A 98 2.74 15.43 8.26
C ARG A 98 1.81 15.68 9.44
N ARG A 99 2.33 15.58 10.67
CA ARG A 99 1.57 15.59 11.93
C ARG A 99 0.39 14.62 11.90
N ASP A 100 0.61 13.49 11.24
CA ASP A 100 -0.39 12.46 11.07
C ASP A 100 -0.18 11.37 12.11
N VAL A 101 -1.23 11.11 12.88
CA VAL A 101 -1.28 10.10 13.96
C VAL A 101 -2.07 8.86 13.54
N SER A 102 -2.68 8.87 12.35
CA SER A 102 -3.51 7.77 11.87
C SER A 102 -2.73 6.46 11.83
N GLN A 103 -3.34 5.44 12.38
CA GLN A 103 -2.89 4.05 12.33
C GLN A 103 -3.50 3.32 11.13
N PHE A 104 -3.10 2.07 10.93
CA PHE A 104 -3.54 1.28 9.78
C PHE A 104 -5.08 1.19 9.68
N SER A 105 -5.76 0.94 10.79
CA SER A 105 -7.22 0.84 10.88
C SER A 105 -7.97 2.15 10.64
N ASP A 106 -7.31 3.31 10.79
CA ASP A 106 -7.90 4.61 10.49
C ASP A 106 -7.96 4.89 8.97
N ILE A 107 -7.11 4.21 8.19
CA ILE A 107 -6.95 4.42 6.75
C ILE A 107 -7.51 3.23 5.95
N TYR A 108 -7.36 2.01 6.46
CA TYR A 108 -7.74 0.76 5.82
C TYR A 108 -8.79 0.02 6.67
N GLN A 109 -9.72 -0.65 6.00
CA GLN A 109 -10.64 -1.57 6.66
C GLN A 109 -9.88 -2.83 7.08
N GLU A 110 -9.41 -2.85 8.33
CA GLU A 110 -8.55 -3.92 8.88
C GLU A 110 -9.16 -5.32 8.67
N GLU A 111 -10.43 -5.53 9.04
CA GLU A 111 -11.08 -6.84 8.90
C GLU A 111 -11.16 -7.28 7.45
N HIS A 112 -11.54 -6.38 6.55
CA HIS A 112 -11.58 -6.68 5.12
C HIS A 112 -10.19 -7.01 4.57
N PHE A 113 -9.14 -6.34 5.05
CA PHE A 113 -7.76 -6.63 4.67
C PHE A 113 -7.34 -8.04 5.12
N ILE A 114 -7.67 -8.41 6.36
CA ILE A 114 -7.40 -9.75 6.90
C ILE A 114 -8.16 -10.80 6.08
N ASP A 115 -9.48 -10.66 5.95
CA ASP A 115 -10.34 -11.64 5.28
C ASP A 115 -9.96 -11.84 3.80
N HIS A 116 -9.59 -10.74 3.12
CA HIS A 116 -9.22 -10.80 1.72
C HIS A 116 -7.92 -11.56 1.46
N LEU A 117 -6.96 -11.49 2.40
CA LEU A 117 -5.63 -12.08 2.25
C LEU A 117 -5.46 -13.41 3.00
N ASN A 118 -6.38 -13.76 3.89
CA ASN A 118 -6.38 -15.01 4.66
C ASN A 118 -6.22 -16.30 3.81
N PRO A 119 -6.74 -16.39 2.56
CA PRO A 119 -6.50 -17.56 1.71
C PRO A 119 -5.02 -17.72 1.31
N ASP A 120 -4.28 -16.63 1.22
CA ASP A 120 -2.91 -16.59 0.67
C ASP A 120 -1.85 -16.51 1.78
N ILE A 121 -2.11 -15.76 2.85
CA ILE A 121 -1.18 -15.53 3.96
C ILE A 121 -1.90 -15.52 5.32
N TRP A 122 -1.18 -15.93 6.36
CA TRP A 122 -1.68 -15.81 7.73
C TRP A 122 -1.46 -14.40 8.24
N ILE A 123 -2.52 -13.75 8.71
CA ILE A 123 -2.45 -12.42 9.30
C ILE A 123 -2.90 -12.47 10.76
N VAL A 124 -2.08 -11.92 11.66
CA VAL A 124 -2.41 -11.76 13.09
C VAL A 124 -2.47 -10.29 13.45
N LYS A 125 -3.36 -9.90 14.35
CA LYS A 125 -3.50 -8.50 14.76
C LYS A 125 -2.30 -8.00 15.57
N GLU A 126 -1.79 -8.86 16.44
CA GLU A 126 -0.68 -8.55 17.32
C GLU A 126 0.28 -9.75 17.41
N LEU A 127 1.51 -9.47 17.85
CA LEU A 127 2.47 -10.52 18.16
C LEU A 127 1.98 -11.35 19.37
N PRO A 128 2.26 -12.66 19.43
CA PRO A 128 2.06 -13.45 20.64
C PRO A 128 2.74 -12.81 21.85
N ASN A 129 2.12 -12.92 23.03
CA ASN A 129 2.61 -12.29 24.27
C ASN A 129 4.08 -12.63 24.60
N GLU A 130 4.51 -13.85 24.26
CA GLU A 130 5.88 -14.33 24.42
C GLU A 130 6.91 -13.50 23.64
N LEU A 131 6.49 -12.92 22.51
CA LEU A 131 7.33 -12.11 21.62
C LEU A 131 7.18 -10.60 21.86
N GLN A 132 6.16 -10.17 22.61
CA GLN A 132 5.93 -8.75 22.90
C GLN A 132 6.95 -8.17 23.88
N SER A 133 7.54 -9.01 24.74
CA SER A 133 8.52 -8.61 25.75
C SER A 133 9.97 -8.58 25.26
N LEU A 134 10.22 -9.13 24.06
CA LEU A 134 11.55 -9.16 23.47
C LEU A 134 11.93 -7.77 22.97
N ASP A 135 13.21 -7.40 23.15
CA ASP A 135 13.74 -6.20 22.51
C ASP A 135 13.85 -6.43 21.01
N LEU A 136 12.77 -6.10 20.32
CA LEU A 136 12.60 -6.22 18.89
C LEU A 136 13.65 -5.39 18.12
N GLU A 137 14.25 -4.35 18.72
CA GLU A 137 15.39 -3.62 18.11
C GLU A 137 16.68 -4.43 18.14
N ALA A 138 16.87 -5.29 19.14
CA ALA A 138 18.04 -6.16 19.28
C ALA A 138 17.95 -7.43 18.41
N ILE A 139 16.73 -7.91 18.10
CA ILE A 139 16.51 -9.12 17.28
C ILE A 139 16.51 -8.74 15.81
N GLY A 140 17.71 -8.67 15.23
CA GLY A 140 17.95 -8.85 13.79
C GLY A 140 16.97 -8.12 12.86
N SER A 141 16.89 -6.79 12.96
CA SER A 141 16.15 -6.00 12.00
C SER A 141 16.89 -5.96 10.67
N VAL A 142 16.29 -6.47 9.60
CA VAL A 142 16.67 -6.03 8.24
C VAL A 142 16.11 -4.63 8.07
N VAL A 143 16.81 -3.65 8.67
CA VAL A 143 16.50 -2.22 8.59
C VAL A 143 16.81 -1.77 7.17
N SER A 144 15.82 -1.80 6.27
CA SER A 144 15.74 -0.70 5.32
C SER A 144 14.88 0.37 5.98
N SER A 145 15.12 1.66 5.70
CA SER A 145 14.51 2.81 6.38
C SER A 145 12.97 2.90 6.33
N LEU A 146 12.29 1.85 5.87
CA LEU A 146 10.86 1.76 5.59
C LEU A 146 10.20 0.51 6.21
N PHE A 147 10.96 -0.44 6.79
CA PHE A 147 10.44 -1.73 7.27
C PHE A 147 11.30 -2.32 8.39
N LYS A 148 10.66 -3.07 9.30
CA LYS A 148 11.34 -3.82 10.35
C LYS A 148 10.90 -5.28 10.32
N LEU A 149 11.67 -6.12 9.62
CA LEU A 149 11.44 -7.56 9.57
C LEU A 149 11.97 -8.21 10.85
N ILE A 150 11.17 -9.00 11.56
CA ILE A 150 11.61 -9.76 12.74
C ILE A 150 11.30 -11.22 12.51
N LEU A 151 12.23 -11.95 11.91
CA LEU A 151 12.08 -13.39 11.70
C LEU A 151 12.33 -14.10 13.04
N TYR A 152 11.25 -14.46 13.72
CA TYR A 152 11.32 -15.39 14.84
C TYR A 152 11.06 -16.81 14.34
N ASN A 153 12.04 -17.70 14.42
CA ASN A 153 11.84 -19.13 14.14
C ASN A 153 11.80 -19.87 15.49
N PRO A 154 10.71 -20.58 15.84
CA PRO A 154 10.63 -21.35 17.08
C PRO A 154 11.65 -22.49 17.14
#